data_AF-A0A922MNR2-F1
#
_entry.id   AF-A0A922MNR2-F1
#
_cell.length_a   1.000
_cell.length_b   1.000
_cell.length_c   1.000
_cell.angle_alpha   90.00
_cell.angle_beta   90.00
_cell.angle_gamma   90.00
#
_symmetry.space_group_name_H-M   'P 1'
#
loop_
_entity.id
_entity.type
_entity.pdbx_description
1 polymer ?
#
loop_
_entity_poly.entity_id
_entity_poly.type
_entity_poly.pdbx_seq_one_letter_code
_entity_poly.pdbx_strand_id
1 'polypeptide(L)'
;MALELNDIYEKLRKLKDNLFKLSLERRTPERLKEKLNEATIIINNDYSVLLVSIRKQIDNKTISGESLSLVKSRCDKIVELNAQIQEFCSKLHLPVTRSSCEQFGETSNLESKMEFNLKIALSLLPVMNNEELTTRQLIDGIEYYSSTLKTEQCKLSLINFVLKSRLSQQAKLSLKSDYPSIDALLSDMRMILYLKECDCLAK
;
A
#
# COMPACT_ATOMS: atom_id res chain seq x y z
N MET A 1 -5.76 -40.33 8.74
CA MET A 1 -6.72 -39.38 8.14
C MET A 1 -6.84 -38.06 8.90
N ALA A 2 -7.50 -37.99 10.06
CA ALA A 2 -7.69 -36.72 10.77
C ALA A 2 -6.37 -36.08 11.24
N LEU A 3 -5.40 -36.91 11.66
CA LEU A 3 -4.04 -36.48 11.99
C LEU A 3 -3.31 -35.93 10.75
N GLU A 4 -3.34 -36.67 9.64
CA GLU A 4 -2.67 -36.25 8.39
C GLU A 4 -3.28 -34.97 7.79
N LEU A 5 -4.60 -34.80 7.88
CA LEU A 5 -5.30 -33.55 7.52
C LEU A 5 -4.84 -32.39 8.41
N ASN A 6 -4.69 -32.63 9.72
CA ASN A 6 -4.15 -31.63 10.64
C ASN A 6 -2.69 -31.30 10.34
N ASP A 7 -1.88 -32.28 9.96
CA ASP A 7 -0.47 -32.05 9.60
C ASP A 7 -0.37 -31.17 8.35
N ILE A 8 -1.17 -31.43 7.32
CA ILE A 8 -1.25 -30.59 6.11
C ILE A 8 -1.71 -29.17 6.48
N TYR A 9 -2.75 -29.06 7.29
CA TYR A 9 -3.26 -27.78 7.77
C TYR A 9 -2.18 -26.99 8.53
N GLU A 10 -1.46 -27.61 9.46
CA GLU A 10 -0.42 -26.95 10.24
C GLU A 10 0.80 -26.58 9.39
N LYS A 11 1.16 -27.39 8.39
CA LYS A 11 2.21 -27.03 7.40
C LYS A 11 1.82 -25.75 6.64
N LEU A 12 0.60 -25.70 6.09
CA LEU A 12 0.10 -24.53 5.36
C LEU A 12 -0.05 -23.30 6.26
N ARG A 13 -0.53 -23.50 7.49
CA ARG A 13 -0.64 -22.43 8.49
C ARG A 13 0.71 -21.82 8.84
N LYS A 14 1.72 -22.65 9.12
CA LYS A 14 3.09 -22.17 9.38
C LYS A 14 3.67 -21.44 8.18
N LEU A 15 3.41 -21.93 6.97
CA LEU A 15 3.84 -21.27 5.73
C LEU A 15 3.19 -19.90 5.58
N LYS A 16 1.87 -19.80 5.81
CA LYS A 16 1.14 -18.52 5.86
C LYS A 16 1.73 -17.58 6.92
N ASP A 17 1.91 -18.04 8.15
CA ASP A 17 2.45 -17.21 9.23
C ASP A 17 3.86 -16.69 8.90
N ASN A 18 4.70 -17.54 8.30
CA ASN A 18 6.03 -17.15 7.84
C ASN A 18 5.96 -16.11 6.71
N LEU A 19 5.04 -16.27 5.75
CA LEU A 19 4.80 -15.30 4.68
C LEU A 19 4.35 -13.94 5.23
N PHE A 20 3.43 -13.94 6.19
CA PHE A 20 2.88 -12.72 6.76
C PHE A 20 3.89 -12.00 7.67
N LYS A 21 4.77 -12.76 8.34
CA LYS A 21 5.89 -12.22 9.14
C LYS A 21 7.04 -11.64 8.31
N LEU A 22 7.12 -11.93 7.00
CA LEU A 22 8.15 -11.31 6.17
C LEU A 22 7.97 -9.79 6.13
N SER A 23 9.01 -9.04 6.51
CA SER A 23 9.06 -7.60 6.29
C SER A 23 9.08 -7.28 4.79
N LEU A 24 8.54 -6.13 4.39
CA LEU A 24 8.46 -5.70 2.98
C LEU A 24 9.79 -5.80 2.22
N GLU A 25 10.91 -5.46 2.89
CA GLU A 25 12.25 -5.54 2.32
C GLU A 25 12.71 -6.97 2.00
N ARG A 26 12.14 -7.97 2.68
CA ARG A 26 12.45 -9.39 2.50
C ARG A 26 11.48 -10.09 1.55
N ARG A 27 10.44 -9.40 1.07
CA ARG A 27 9.43 -9.92 0.12
C ARG A 27 9.93 -9.77 -1.32
N THR A 28 11.04 -10.42 -1.64
CA THR A 28 11.53 -10.49 -3.03
C THR A 28 10.64 -11.43 -3.85
N PRO A 29 10.44 -11.15 -5.15
CA PRO A 29 9.59 -11.98 -6.01
C PRO A 29 10.06 -13.43 -6.07
N GLU A 30 11.37 -13.69 -6.00
CA GLU A 30 11.94 -15.04 -5.96
C GLU A 30 11.51 -15.80 -4.71
N ARG A 31 11.54 -15.13 -3.55
CA ARG A 31 11.20 -15.74 -2.26
C ARG A 31 9.71 -15.97 -2.10
N LEU A 32 8.88 -15.07 -2.65
CA LEU A 32 7.43 -15.27 -2.73
C LEU A 32 7.07 -16.43 -3.66
N LYS A 33 7.75 -16.53 -4.82
CA LYS A 33 7.57 -17.64 -5.76
C LYS A 33 8.00 -18.98 -5.16
N GLU A 34 9.11 -19.01 -4.43
CA GLU A 34 9.57 -20.18 -3.69
C GLU A 34 8.50 -20.65 -2.69
N LYS A 35 7.96 -19.73 -1.88
CA LYS A 35 6.93 -20.05 -0.88
C LYS A 35 5.58 -20.42 -1.50
N LEU A 36 5.20 -19.81 -2.62
CA LEU A 36 4.02 -20.20 -3.39
C LEU A 36 4.20 -21.62 -3.96
N ASN A 37 5.40 -21.95 -4.42
CA ASN A 37 5.71 -23.29 -4.93
C ASN A 37 5.66 -24.33 -3.80
N GLU A 38 6.20 -24.01 -2.61
CA GLU A 38 6.06 -24.86 -1.41
C GLU A 38 4.59 -25.15 -1.08
N ALA A 39 3.73 -24.12 -1.08
CA ALA A 39 2.29 -24.29 -0.83
C ALA A 39 1.62 -25.15 -1.92
N THR A 40 1.99 -24.94 -3.18
CA THR A 40 1.47 -25.69 -4.33
C THR A 40 1.86 -27.17 -4.24
N ILE A 41 3.10 -27.47 -3.84
CA ILE A 41 3.58 -28.84 -3.64
C ILE A 41 2.77 -29.53 -2.53
N ILE A 42 2.55 -28.86 -1.39
CA ILE A 42 1.77 -29.43 -0.27
C ILE A 42 0.33 -29.76 -0.72
N ILE A 43 -0.30 -28.89 -1.50
CA ILE A 43 -1.66 -29.12 -2.00
C ILE A 43 -1.70 -30.23 -3.06
N ASN A 44 -0.81 -30.18 -4.05
CA ASN A 44 -0.86 -31.10 -5.18
C ASN A 44 -0.37 -32.50 -4.82
N ASN A 45 0.59 -32.65 -3.92
CA ASN A 45 1.14 -33.96 -3.58
C ASN A 45 0.50 -34.54 -2.31
N ASP A 46 0.49 -33.79 -1.21
CA ASP A 46 0.05 -34.35 0.07
C ASP A 46 -1.47 -34.35 0.17
N TYR A 47 -2.12 -33.22 -0.15
CA TYR A 47 -3.57 -33.07 0.02
C TYR A 47 -4.39 -33.82 -1.04
N SER A 48 -3.98 -33.77 -2.31
CA SER A 48 -4.72 -34.48 -3.39
C SER A 48 -4.73 -36.00 -3.19
N VAL A 49 -3.60 -36.59 -2.79
CA VAL A 49 -3.47 -38.02 -2.50
C VAL A 49 -4.31 -38.40 -1.29
N LEU A 50 -4.35 -37.54 -0.28
CA LEU A 50 -5.19 -37.75 0.90
C LEU A 50 -6.68 -37.70 0.56
N LEU A 51 -7.10 -36.77 -0.32
CA LEU A 51 -8.48 -36.68 -0.79
C LEU A 51 -8.92 -37.92 -1.55
N VAL A 52 -8.06 -38.50 -2.41
CA VAL A 52 -8.34 -39.76 -3.10
C VAL A 52 -8.55 -40.90 -2.08
N SER A 53 -7.73 -40.94 -1.04
CA SER A 53 -7.82 -41.96 0.02
C SER A 53 -9.10 -41.80 0.85
N ILE A 54 -9.48 -40.56 1.18
CA ILE A 54 -10.74 -40.24 1.88
C ILE A 54 -11.93 -40.64 1.01
N ARG A 55 -11.92 -40.31 -0.29
CA ARG A 55 -13.01 -40.63 -1.20
C ARG A 55 -13.26 -42.13 -1.30
N LYS A 56 -12.20 -42.93 -1.43
CA LYS A 56 -12.29 -44.40 -1.40
C LYS A 56 -12.92 -44.93 -0.12
N GLN A 57 -12.63 -44.33 1.04
CA GLN A 57 -13.20 -44.76 2.32
C GLN A 57 -14.66 -44.31 2.52
N ILE A 58 -15.06 -43.20 1.90
CA ILE A 58 -16.46 -42.79 1.83
C ILE A 58 -17.26 -43.78 0.98
N ASP A 59 -16.74 -44.12 -0.20
CA ASP A 59 -17.37 -45.07 -1.13
C ASP A 59 -17.51 -46.47 -0.49
N ASN A 60 -16.52 -46.87 0.31
CA ASN A 60 -16.52 -48.11 1.08
C ASN A 60 -17.35 -48.03 2.38
N LYS A 61 -18.10 -46.94 2.62
CA LYS A 61 -18.94 -46.68 3.82
C LYS A 61 -18.21 -46.89 5.15
N THR A 62 -16.90 -46.70 5.17
CA THR A 62 -16.05 -47.01 6.33
C THR A 62 -16.00 -45.87 7.35
N ILE A 63 -16.59 -44.71 7.02
CA ILE A 63 -16.54 -43.49 7.81
C ILE A 63 -17.93 -43.15 8.34
N SER A 64 -18.04 -42.92 9.66
CA SER A 64 -19.25 -42.42 10.31
C SER A 64 -19.63 -41.01 9.84
N GLY A 65 -20.93 -40.69 9.79
CA GLY A 65 -21.43 -39.38 9.34
C GLY A 65 -20.87 -38.19 10.13
N GLU A 66 -20.61 -38.34 11.43
CA GLU A 66 -19.97 -37.29 12.25
C GLU A 66 -18.51 -37.05 11.83
N SER A 67 -17.76 -38.13 11.58
CA SER A 67 -16.37 -38.04 11.11
C SER A 67 -16.28 -37.41 9.71
N LEU A 68 -17.29 -37.63 8.86
CA LEU A 68 -17.39 -37.01 7.54
C LEU A 68 -17.50 -35.48 7.64
N SER A 69 -18.31 -34.97 8.58
CA SER A 69 -18.50 -33.54 8.79
C SER A 69 -17.21 -32.84 9.24
N LEU A 70 -16.45 -33.49 10.13
CA LEU A 70 -15.16 -33.00 10.62
C LEU A 70 -14.11 -32.96 9.51
N VAL A 71 -14.05 -34.02 8.69
CA VAL A 71 -13.16 -34.09 7.53
C VAL A 71 -13.48 -32.97 6.54
N LYS A 72 -14.77 -32.77 6.22
CA LYS A 72 -15.21 -31.71 5.30
C LYS A 72 -14.82 -30.32 5.82
N SER A 73 -15.11 -30.01 7.09
CA SER A 73 -14.73 -28.73 7.70
C SER A 73 -13.22 -28.48 7.66
N ARG A 74 -12.40 -29.53 7.82
CA ARG A 74 -10.94 -29.41 7.73
C ARG A 74 -10.45 -29.21 6.30
N CYS A 75 -11.05 -29.89 5.33
CA CYS A 75 -10.79 -29.66 3.91
C CYS A 75 -11.09 -28.21 3.51
N ASP A 76 -12.23 -27.67 3.94
CA ASP A 76 -12.64 -26.29 3.64
C ASP A 76 -11.60 -25.28 4.18
N LYS A 77 -11.12 -25.48 5.41
CA LYS A 77 -10.07 -24.64 6.02
C LYS A 77 -8.73 -24.72 5.28
N ILE A 78 -8.35 -25.88 4.75
CA ILE A 78 -7.13 -26.05 3.96
C ILE A 78 -7.24 -25.29 2.63
N VAL A 79 -8.40 -25.40 1.97
CA VAL A 79 -8.66 -24.68 0.72
C VAL A 79 -8.64 -23.17 0.96
N GLU A 80 -9.26 -22.70 2.03
CA GLU A 80 -9.26 -21.29 2.42
C GLU A 80 -7.85 -20.77 2.70
N LEU A 81 -7.04 -21.52 3.48
CA LEU A 81 -5.64 -21.15 3.74
C LEU A 81 -4.81 -21.05 2.46
N ASN A 82 -5.00 -22.00 1.53
CA ASN A 82 -4.30 -21.96 0.25
C ASN A 82 -4.74 -20.76 -0.60
N ALA A 83 -6.04 -20.44 -0.63
CA ALA A 83 -6.55 -19.26 -1.33
C ALA A 83 -5.94 -17.97 -0.75
N GLN A 84 -5.85 -17.85 0.58
CA GLN A 84 -5.19 -16.72 1.24
C GLN A 84 -3.71 -16.60 0.88
N ILE A 85 -2.97 -17.72 0.80
CA ILE A 85 -1.57 -17.74 0.38
C ILE A 85 -1.44 -17.31 -1.09
N GLN A 86 -2.28 -17.84 -1.97
CA GLN A 86 -2.28 -17.47 -3.39
C GLN A 86 -2.61 -16.00 -3.60
N GLU A 87 -3.61 -15.48 -2.89
CA GLU A 87 -3.99 -14.07 -2.92
C GLU A 87 -2.86 -13.16 -2.41
N PHE A 88 -2.21 -13.56 -1.31
CA PHE A 88 -1.07 -12.82 -0.77
C PHE A 88 0.08 -12.74 -1.79
N CYS A 89 0.40 -13.87 -2.44
CA CYS A 89 1.45 -13.91 -3.45
C CYS A 89 1.07 -13.22 -4.77
N SER A 90 -0.21 -13.22 -5.16
CA SER A 90 -0.68 -12.60 -6.40
C SER A 90 -0.78 -11.08 -6.31
N LYS A 91 -1.22 -10.54 -5.16
CA LYS A 91 -1.26 -9.08 -4.89
C LYS A 91 0.11 -8.41 -4.94
N LEU A 92 1.19 -9.16 -4.69
CA LEU A 92 2.58 -8.68 -4.76
C LEU A 92 3.21 -8.81 -6.16
N HIS A 93 2.53 -9.47 -7.10
CA HIS A 93 3.02 -9.69 -8.47
C HIS A 93 2.66 -8.56 -9.44
N LEU A 94 1.91 -7.55 -9.01
CA LEU A 94 1.87 -6.30 -9.74
C LEU A 94 3.28 -5.71 -9.66
N PRO A 95 3.97 -5.47 -10.79
CA PRO A 95 5.09 -4.57 -10.75
C PRO A 95 4.58 -3.33 -10.03
N VAL A 96 5.37 -2.82 -9.11
CA VAL A 96 5.20 -1.47 -8.61
C VAL A 96 5.50 -0.52 -9.78
N THR A 97 4.72 -0.57 -10.86
CA THR A 97 4.29 0.64 -11.54
C THR A 97 3.42 1.36 -10.52
N ARG A 98 4.06 2.02 -9.56
CA ARG A 98 3.50 3.16 -8.84
C ARG A 98 3.33 4.29 -9.86
N SER A 99 2.43 4.06 -10.80
CA SER A 99 1.81 5.03 -11.67
C SER A 99 0.32 5.02 -11.35
N SER A 100 0.01 5.16 -10.06
CA SER A 100 -1.36 5.36 -9.59
C SER A 100 -1.32 6.50 -8.60
N CYS A 101 -1.19 7.70 -9.16
CA CYS A 101 -1.89 8.85 -8.64
C CYS A 101 -3.38 8.61 -8.95
N GLU A 102 -4.03 7.69 -8.22
CA GLU A 102 -5.47 7.39 -8.37
C GLU A 102 -6.14 7.92 -7.11
N GLN A 103 -6.78 9.09 -7.24
CA GLN A 103 -8.20 9.23 -7.55
C GLN A 103 -9.10 8.77 -6.41
N PHE A 104 -9.64 9.77 -5.72
CA PHE A 104 -10.91 9.83 -5.00
C PHE A 104 -11.72 8.54 -4.86
N GLY A 105 -11.89 8.08 -3.62
CA GLY A 105 -12.94 7.12 -3.24
C GLY A 105 -12.61 6.42 -1.93
N GLU A 106 -13.53 6.48 -0.98
CA GLU A 106 -13.45 5.84 0.33
C GLU A 106 -13.31 4.31 0.21
N THR A 107 -12.38 3.71 0.95
CA THR A 107 -12.66 2.47 1.69
C THR A 107 -11.75 2.37 2.91
N SER A 108 -12.40 2.30 4.07
CA SER A 108 -11.84 1.92 5.35
C SER A 108 -11.30 0.48 5.33
N ASN A 109 -10.02 0.30 5.60
CA ASN A 109 -9.52 -0.89 6.30
C ASN A 109 -8.23 -0.53 7.04
N LEU A 110 -8.37 -0.45 8.36
CA LEU A 110 -7.37 -0.02 9.33
C LEU A 110 -6.37 -1.16 9.62
N GLU A 111 -5.65 -1.61 8.60
CA GLU A 111 -4.50 -2.52 8.77
C GLU A 111 -3.54 -2.40 7.57
N SER A 112 -3.31 -1.17 7.09
CA SER A 112 -2.21 -0.86 6.18
C SER A 112 -1.19 0.00 6.92
N LYS A 113 0.03 -0.53 6.95
CA LYS A 113 1.26 0.09 7.43
C LYS A 113 1.44 1.47 6.78
N MET A 114 0.97 2.54 7.43
CA MET A 114 1.07 3.96 7.03
C MET A 114 1.48 4.16 5.57
N GLU A 115 0.61 3.77 4.63
CA GLU A 115 0.78 4.19 3.25
C GLU A 115 0.81 5.71 3.26
N PHE A 116 1.87 6.31 2.72
CA PHE A 116 1.98 7.76 2.60
C PHE A 116 0.79 8.26 1.78
N ASN A 117 -0.25 8.69 2.50
CA ASN A 117 -1.46 9.17 1.88
C ASN A 117 -1.20 10.61 1.46
N LEU A 118 -0.80 10.78 0.20
CA LEU A 118 -0.47 12.09 -0.36
C LEU A 118 -1.59 13.09 -0.12
N LYS A 119 -2.87 12.68 -0.12
CA LYS A 119 -4.00 13.58 0.15
C LYS A 119 -4.01 14.09 1.59
N ILE A 120 -3.77 13.21 2.56
CA ILE A 120 -3.66 13.59 3.98
C ILE A 120 -2.43 14.48 4.16
N ALA A 121 -1.28 14.08 3.60
CA ALA A 121 -0.05 14.86 3.65
C ALA A 121 -0.23 16.29 3.07
N LEU A 122 -0.82 16.40 1.88
CA LEU A 122 -1.14 17.69 1.26
C LEU A 122 -2.16 18.49 2.07
N SER A 123 -3.11 17.83 2.75
CA SER A 123 -4.09 18.52 3.59
C SER A 123 -3.44 19.24 4.77
N LEU A 124 -2.30 18.73 5.27
CA LEU A 124 -1.55 19.31 6.38
C LEU A 124 -0.73 20.55 5.99
N LEU A 125 -0.60 20.85 4.69
CA LEU A 125 0.04 22.09 4.27
C LEU A 125 -0.79 23.29 4.76
N PRO A 126 -0.17 24.29 5.40
CA PRO A 126 -0.87 25.47 5.89
C PRO A 126 -1.45 26.27 4.73
N VAL A 127 -2.63 26.85 4.94
CA VAL A 127 -3.22 27.81 4.01
C VAL A 127 -2.63 29.18 4.32
N MET A 128 -2.08 29.84 3.31
CA MET A 128 -1.43 31.12 3.47
C MET A 128 -2.45 32.20 3.86
N ASN A 129 -2.20 32.90 4.97
CA ASN A 129 -3.08 33.94 5.53
C ASN A 129 -2.43 35.35 5.49
N ASN A 130 -1.48 35.57 4.58
CA ASN A 130 -0.66 36.78 4.44
C ASN A 130 0.29 37.06 5.62
N GLU A 131 0.41 36.15 6.59
CA GLU A 131 1.48 36.20 7.60
C GLU A 131 2.77 35.58 7.04
N GLU A 132 3.91 36.16 7.40
CA GLU A 132 5.23 35.66 6.99
C GLU A 132 5.47 34.24 7.54
N LEU A 133 5.07 34.01 8.79
CA LEU A 133 5.23 32.72 9.47
C LEU A 133 4.53 31.58 8.70
N THR A 134 3.29 31.79 8.25
CA THR A 134 2.54 30.76 7.51
C THR A 134 3.09 30.56 6.10
N THR A 135 3.60 31.63 5.48
CA THR A 135 4.30 31.57 4.19
C THR A 135 5.57 30.72 4.30
N ARG A 136 6.35 30.91 5.37
CA ARG A 136 7.55 30.11 5.65
C ARG A 136 7.19 28.65 5.91
N GLN A 137 6.19 28.38 6.75
CA GLN A 137 5.72 27.02 7.02
C GLN A 137 5.21 26.32 5.75
N LEU A 138 4.57 27.06 4.83
CA LEU A 138 4.13 26.53 3.55
C LEU A 138 5.34 26.16 2.66
N ILE A 139 6.34 27.03 2.57
CA ILE A 139 7.58 26.78 1.82
C ILE A 139 8.30 25.54 2.37
N ASP A 140 8.50 25.47 3.69
CA ASP A 140 9.17 24.36 4.36
C ASP A 140 8.40 23.04 4.15
N GLY A 141 7.06 23.09 4.19
CA GLY A 141 6.21 21.94 3.93
C GLY A 141 6.30 21.45 2.49
N ILE A 142 6.34 22.36 1.51
CA ILE A 142 6.52 22.01 0.09
C ILE A 142 7.88 21.37 -0.14
N GLU A 143 8.94 21.91 0.47
CA GLU A 143 10.31 21.38 0.38
C GLU A 143 10.40 19.98 0.99
N TYR A 144 9.82 19.78 2.18
CA TYR A 144 9.73 18.47 2.83
C TYR A 144 9.02 17.44 1.95
N TYR A 145 7.85 17.77 1.41
CA TYR A 145 7.12 16.84 0.55
C TYR A 145 7.81 16.61 -0.80
N SER A 146 8.48 17.62 -1.36
CA SER A 146 9.32 17.46 -2.55
C SER A 146 10.39 16.39 -2.37
N SER A 147 11.05 16.38 -1.20
CA SER A 147 12.07 15.37 -0.85
C SER A 147 11.49 13.97 -0.62
N THR A 148 10.23 13.89 -0.19
CA THR A 148 9.55 12.62 0.11
C THR A 148 8.93 11.99 -1.15
N LEU A 149 8.54 12.81 -2.12
CA LEU A 149 7.91 12.39 -3.37
C LEU A 149 8.94 11.86 -4.37
N LYS A 150 8.80 10.58 -4.77
CA LYS A 150 9.74 9.89 -5.65
C LYS A 150 9.49 10.09 -7.15
N THR A 151 8.30 10.53 -7.53
CA THR A 151 7.88 10.65 -8.93
C THR A 151 7.60 12.09 -9.31
N GLU A 152 8.05 12.49 -10.51
CA GLU A 152 7.85 13.86 -11.02
C GLU A 152 6.36 14.21 -11.18
N GLN A 153 5.52 13.24 -11.53
CA GLN A 153 4.07 13.46 -11.62
C GLN A 153 3.43 13.81 -10.27
N CYS A 154 3.91 13.23 -9.16
CA CYS A 154 3.44 13.60 -7.82
C CYS A 154 3.92 14.99 -7.44
N LYS A 155 5.14 15.38 -7.84
CA LYS A 155 5.66 16.73 -7.63
C LYS A 155 4.84 17.78 -8.41
N LEU A 156 4.47 17.50 -9.66
CA LEU A 156 3.56 18.35 -10.44
C LEU A 156 2.16 18.43 -9.80
N SER A 157 1.69 17.34 -9.20
CA SER A 157 0.41 17.33 -8.47
C SER A 157 0.46 18.19 -7.21
N LEU A 158 1.59 18.19 -6.49
CA LEU A 158 1.85 19.07 -5.34
C LEU A 158 1.85 20.56 -5.77
N ILE A 159 2.53 20.90 -6.87
CA ILE A 159 2.51 22.28 -7.43
C ILE A 159 1.07 22.71 -7.69
N ASN A 160 0.31 21.91 -8.44
CA ASN A 160 -1.08 22.20 -8.77
C ASN A 160 -1.96 22.37 -7.51
N PHE A 161 -1.75 21.53 -6.51
CA PHE A 161 -2.48 21.60 -5.25
C PHE A 161 -2.18 22.91 -4.50
N VAL A 162 -0.91 23.30 -4.39
CA VAL A 162 -0.48 24.53 -3.74
C VAL A 162 -1.08 25.75 -4.44
N LEU A 163 -0.88 25.84 -5.77
CA LEU A 163 -1.36 26.96 -6.58
C LEU A 163 -2.88 27.12 -6.49
N LYS A 164 -3.63 26.01 -6.47
CA LYS A 164 -5.10 26.06 -6.43
C LYS A 164 -5.65 26.32 -5.03
N SER A 165 -5.06 25.71 -3.99
CA SER A 165 -5.75 25.56 -2.70
C SER A 165 -5.01 26.09 -1.46
N ARG A 166 -3.73 26.45 -1.56
CA ARG A 166 -2.92 26.88 -0.40
C ARG A 166 -2.47 28.34 -0.46
N LEU A 167 -2.33 28.90 -1.65
CA LEU A 167 -1.99 30.31 -1.80
C LEU A 167 -3.16 31.24 -1.46
N SER A 168 -2.84 32.39 -0.84
CA SER A 168 -3.78 33.50 -0.70
C SER A 168 -4.09 34.12 -2.07
N GLN A 169 -5.20 34.86 -2.18
CA GLN A 169 -5.56 35.52 -3.44
C GLN A 169 -4.46 36.47 -3.94
N GLN A 170 -3.78 37.17 -3.03
CA GLN A 170 -2.69 38.09 -3.38
C GLN A 170 -1.46 37.35 -3.95
N ALA A 171 -1.10 36.20 -3.38
CA ALA A 171 -0.01 35.40 -3.91
C ALA A 171 -0.33 34.79 -5.27
N LYS A 172 -1.58 34.38 -5.51
CA LYS A 172 -2.03 33.88 -6.82
C LYS A 172 -1.89 34.92 -7.93
N LEU A 173 -2.03 36.21 -7.61
CA LEU A 173 -1.82 37.31 -8.57
C LEU A 173 -0.35 37.63 -8.79
N SER A 174 0.51 37.34 -7.81
CA SER A 174 1.95 37.68 -7.86
C SER A 174 2.81 36.57 -8.46
N LEU A 175 2.37 35.31 -8.31
CA LEU A 175 3.04 34.12 -8.82
C LEU A 175 2.50 33.71 -10.19
N LYS A 176 3.26 32.91 -10.92
CA LYS A 176 2.83 32.34 -12.21
C LYS A 176 1.73 31.31 -11.99
N SER A 177 0.89 31.13 -13.01
CA SER A 177 -0.18 30.13 -13.00
C SER A 177 0.32 28.70 -13.15
N ASP A 178 1.56 28.50 -13.61
CA ASP A 178 2.14 27.19 -13.85
C ASP A 178 3.66 27.20 -13.63
N TYR A 179 4.20 26.05 -13.19
CA TYR A 179 5.62 25.88 -12.88
C TYR A 179 6.12 24.51 -13.36
N PRO A 180 7.28 24.45 -14.05
CA PRO A 180 7.82 23.20 -14.58
C PRO A 180 8.44 22.31 -13.49
N SER A 181 8.83 22.88 -12.35
CA SER A 181 9.43 22.15 -11.23
C SER A 181 9.10 22.81 -9.88
N ILE A 182 9.23 22.03 -8.81
CA ILE A 182 9.05 22.54 -7.44
C ILE A 182 10.12 23.60 -7.13
N ASP A 183 11.35 23.41 -7.60
CA ASP A 183 12.44 24.38 -7.36
C ASP A 183 12.13 25.74 -7.97
N ALA A 184 11.52 25.77 -9.17
CA ALA A 184 11.08 27.01 -9.79
C ALA A 184 9.96 27.70 -8.98
N LEU A 185 9.01 26.93 -8.45
CA LEU A 185 7.96 27.44 -7.55
C LEU A 185 8.56 28.00 -6.25
N LEU A 186 9.44 27.24 -5.58
CA LEU A 186 10.06 27.64 -4.33
C LEU A 186 10.94 28.89 -4.50
N SER A 187 11.67 28.98 -5.62
CA SER A 187 12.46 30.16 -5.97
C SER A 187 11.57 31.41 -6.09
N ASP A 188 10.47 31.32 -6.84
CA ASP A 188 9.54 32.44 -7.00
C ASP A 188 8.82 32.77 -5.69
N MET A 189 8.42 31.77 -4.88
CA MET A 189 7.82 32.00 -3.57
C MET A 189 8.77 32.74 -2.62
N ARG A 190 10.04 32.32 -2.57
CA ARG A 190 11.08 33.01 -1.78
C ARG A 190 11.37 34.41 -2.34
N MET A 191 11.37 34.59 -3.65
CA MET A 191 11.67 35.89 -4.26
C MET A 191 10.52 36.90 -4.19
N ILE A 192 9.27 36.46 -4.32
CA ILE A 192 8.12 37.36 -4.51
C ILE A 192 7.33 37.52 -3.21
N LEU A 193 7.24 36.45 -2.42
CA LEU A 193 6.46 36.45 -1.18
C LEU A 193 7.31 36.73 0.05
N TYR A 194 8.60 36.36 0.04
CA TYR A 194 9.51 36.55 1.19
C TYR A 194 10.29 37.86 1.13
N LEU A 195 10.69 38.34 -0.05
CA LEU A 195 11.48 39.58 -0.21
C LEU A 195 10.65 40.87 -0.21
N LYS A 196 9.32 40.81 -0.05
CA LYS A 196 8.45 41.98 -0.07
C LYS A 196 8.68 42.97 1.08
N GLU A 197 9.42 42.60 2.13
CA GLU A 197 9.75 43.51 3.23
C GLU A 197 11.11 44.23 3.10
N CYS A 198 11.96 43.91 2.12
CA CYS A 198 13.23 44.63 1.96
C CYS A 198 13.11 45.98 1.23
N ASP A 199 12.01 46.27 0.53
CA ASP A 199 11.90 47.46 -0.34
C ASP A 199 10.88 48.53 0.14
N CYS A 200 10.60 48.61 1.44
CA CYS A 200 9.83 49.73 2.02
C CYS A 200 10.66 50.74 2.81
N LEU A 201 12.01 50.69 2.77
CA LEU A 201 12.91 51.64 3.42
C LEU A 201 13.86 52.37 2.44
N ALA A 202 13.33 52.83 1.31
CA ALA A 202 14.05 53.76 0.44
C ALA A 202 13.09 54.71 -0.31
N LYS A 203 12.37 55.55 0.43
CA LYS A 203 11.89 56.86 -0.03
C LYS A 203 11.99 57.86 1.10
#